data_AF-A0A7M1T3S6-F1
#
_entry.id   AF-A0A7M1T3S6-F1
#
_cell.length_a   1.000
_cell.length_b   1.000
_cell.length_c   1.000
_cell.angle_alpha   90.00
_cell.angle_beta   90.00
_cell.angle_gamma   90.00
#
_symmetry.space_group_name_H-M   'P 1'
#
loop_
_entity.id
_entity.type
_entity.pdbx_description
1 polymer ?
#
loop_
_entity_poly.entity_id
_entity_poly.type
_entity_poly.pdbx_seq_one_letter_code
_entity_poly.pdbx_strand_id
1 'polypeptide(L)'
;MDQIVFFVLAAITLASAVYFVVGKNPLYAILSLVVTFFSISGFYLMLNAQFLFIIQIIVYAGAIMVLFLYILMMLNLNKIDDVKKHNANKFIGVFATCILFLGLLGAYKGLSGNTVATSADTTVGLTKNLGKLLFNEYVLPFEFASILILAGIVGAVLVGKRDL
;
A
#
# COMPACT_ATOMS: atom_id res chain seq x y z
N MET A 1 5.41 -26.10 0.11
CA MET A 1 4.01 -25.65 0.32
C MET A 1 3.89 -24.13 0.22
N ASP A 2 4.95 -23.39 0.57
CA ASP A 2 5.00 -21.92 0.52
C ASP A 2 4.78 -21.35 -0.89
N GLN A 3 5.31 -21.98 -1.94
CA GLN A 3 5.10 -21.52 -3.32
C GLN A 3 3.63 -21.49 -3.74
N ILE A 4 2.84 -22.49 -3.31
CA ILE A 4 1.40 -22.55 -3.64
C ILE A 4 0.68 -21.38 -2.95
N VAL A 5 0.97 -21.16 -1.67
CA VAL A 5 0.44 -20.04 -0.89
C VAL A 5 0.83 -18.71 -1.55
N PHE A 6 2.10 -18.55 -1.95
CA PHE A 6 2.58 -17.38 -2.67
C PHE A 6 1.79 -17.11 -3.95
N PHE A 7 1.61 -18.11 -4.82
CA PHE A 7 0.88 -17.93 -6.07
C PHE A 7 -0.60 -17.61 -5.85
N VAL A 8 -1.23 -18.24 -4.84
CA VAL A 8 -2.61 -17.94 -4.48
C VAL A 8 -2.75 -16.51 -3.98
N LEU A 9 -1.89 -16.06 -3.06
CA LEU A 9 -1.89 -14.68 -2.57
C LEU A 9 -1.60 -13.69 -3.70
N ALA A 10 -0.70 -14.02 -4.63
CA ALA A 10 -0.38 -13.19 -5.77
C ALA A 10 -1.57 -13.02 -6.71
N ALA A 11 -2.27 -14.11 -7.01
CA ALA A 11 -3.47 -14.08 -7.83
C ALA A 11 -4.57 -13.24 -7.17
N ILE A 12 -4.81 -13.41 -5.86
CA ILE A 12 -5.79 -12.62 -5.11
C ILE A 12 -5.42 -11.14 -5.11
N THR A 13 -4.14 -10.82 -4.86
CA THR A 13 -3.65 -9.43 -4.85
C THR A 13 -3.83 -8.78 -6.23
N LEU A 14 -3.47 -9.47 -7.31
CA LEU A 14 -3.62 -8.94 -8.66
C LEU A 14 -5.10 -8.73 -9.02
N ALA A 15 -5.95 -9.73 -8.74
CA ALA A 15 -7.37 -9.66 -9.05
C ALA A 15 -8.07 -8.52 -8.28
N SER A 16 -7.76 -8.37 -6.99
CA SER A 16 -8.32 -7.30 -6.15
C SER A 16 -7.80 -5.90 -6.52
N ALA A 17 -6.53 -5.78 -6.93
CA ALA A 17 -5.96 -4.55 -7.45
C ALA A 17 -6.60 -4.12 -8.78
N VAL A 18 -6.81 -5.07 -9.69
CA VAL A 18 -7.51 -4.79 -10.96
C VAL A 18 -8.95 -4.36 -10.69
N TYR A 19 -9.65 -5.04 -9.79
CA TYR A 19 -11.01 -4.67 -9.41
C TYR A 19 -11.08 -3.26 -8.78
N PHE A 20 -10.08 -2.86 -7.98
CA PHE A 20 -10.02 -1.52 -7.41
C PHE A 20 -10.01 -0.42 -8.49
N VAL A 21 -9.24 -0.63 -9.56
CA VAL A 21 -9.10 0.35 -10.65
C VAL A 21 -10.32 0.36 -11.59
N VAL A 22 -10.92 -0.80 -11.84
CA VAL A 22 -12.06 -0.95 -12.77
C VAL A 22 -13.40 -0.69 -12.09
N GLY A 23 -13.47 -0.81 -10.77
CA GLY A 23 -14.68 -0.69 -9.97
C GLY A 23 -15.38 0.65 -10.15
N LYS A 24 -16.62 0.61 -10.66
CA LYS A 24 -17.45 1.81 -10.85
C LYS A 24 -17.97 2.38 -9.53
N ASN A 25 -18.23 1.51 -8.55
CA ASN A 25 -18.73 1.90 -7.25
C ASN A 25 -17.54 2.14 -6.29
N PRO A 26 -17.33 3.37 -5.81
CA PRO A 26 -16.16 3.71 -4.99
C PRO A 26 -16.04 2.88 -3.71
N LEU A 27 -17.18 2.52 -3.09
CA LEU A 27 -17.20 1.70 -1.88
C LEU A 27 -16.69 0.27 -2.13
N TYR A 28 -17.17 -0.38 -3.20
CA TYR A 28 -16.72 -1.72 -3.56
C TYR A 28 -15.27 -1.72 -4.04
N ALA A 29 -14.83 -0.65 -4.73
CA ALA A 29 -13.43 -0.47 -5.07
C ALA A 29 -12.58 -0.45 -3.80
N ILE A 30 -12.84 0.46 -2.84
CA ILE A 30 -12.03 0.49 -1.60
C ILE A 30 -12.08 -0.83 -0.84
N LEU A 31 -13.23 -1.53 -0.82
CA LEU A 31 -13.29 -2.84 -0.17
C LEU A 31 -12.35 -3.85 -0.83
N SER A 32 -12.18 -3.83 -2.15
CA SER A 32 -11.16 -4.67 -2.81
C SER A 32 -9.74 -4.21 -2.48
N LEU A 33 -9.52 -2.92 -2.22
CA LEU A 33 -8.24 -2.40 -1.75
C LEU A 33 -7.86 -2.96 -0.37
N VAL A 34 -8.84 -3.12 0.53
CA VAL A 34 -8.63 -3.80 1.83
C VAL A 34 -8.14 -5.24 1.63
N VAL A 35 -8.74 -5.97 0.68
CA VAL A 35 -8.32 -7.34 0.33
C VAL A 35 -6.88 -7.36 -0.21
N THR A 36 -6.47 -6.40 -1.05
CA THR A 36 -5.06 -6.29 -1.47
C THR A 36 -4.13 -6.08 -0.29
N PHE A 37 -4.44 -5.19 0.66
CA PHE A 37 -3.56 -4.97 1.81
C PHE A 37 -3.47 -6.17 2.74
N PHE A 38 -4.56 -6.92 2.89
CA PHE A 38 -4.53 -8.17 3.63
C PHE A 38 -3.66 -9.23 2.94
N SER A 39 -3.76 -9.33 1.61
CA SER A 39 -2.93 -10.24 0.82
C SER A 39 -1.44 -9.84 0.86
N ILE A 40 -1.14 -8.53 0.82
CA ILE A 40 0.22 -7.99 1.00
C ILE A 40 0.77 -8.29 2.39
N SER A 41 -0.07 -8.18 3.42
CA SER A 41 0.32 -8.60 4.77
C SER A 41 0.72 -10.08 4.79
N GLY A 42 -0.06 -10.95 4.14
CA GLY A 42 0.31 -12.36 3.96
C GLY A 42 1.69 -12.56 3.31
N PHE A 43 2.08 -11.73 2.33
CA PHE A 43 3.45 -11.75 1.80
C PHE A 43 4.49 -11.35 2.85
N TYR A 44 4.26 -10.34 3.67
CA TYR A 44 5.19 -10.00 4.75
C TYR A 44 5.39 -11.14 5.74
N LEU A 45 4.32 -11.89 6.04
CA LEU A 45 4.43 -13.08 6.88
C LEU A 45 5.31 -14.16 6.23
N MET A 46 5.16 -14.39 4.92
CA MET A 46 6.01 -15.31 4.16
C MET A 46 7.48 -14.88 4.11
N LEU A 47 7.75 -13.58 4.08
CA LEU A 47 9.10 -13.01 4.10
C LEU A 47 9.71 -12.94 5.51
N ASN A 48 9.09 -13.57 6.53
CA ASN A 48 9.50 -13.49 7.94
C ASN A 48 9.52 -12.04 8.50
N ALA A 49 8.78 -11.12 7.90
CA ALA A 49 8.66 -9.72 8.34
C ALA A 49 7.49 -9.54 9.30
N GLN A 50 7.61 -10.08 10.53
CA GLN A 50 6.52 -10.12 11.51
C GLN A 50 6.04 -8.73 11.93
N PHE A 51 6.95 -7.76 12.07
CA PHE A 51 6.55 -6.39 12.41
C PHE A 51 5.70 -5.75 11.30
N LEU A 52 6.13 -5.86 10.03
CA LEU A 52 5.38 -5.29 8.91
C LEU A 52 4.05 -6.00 8.67
N PHE A 53 3.99 -7.32 8.87
CA PHE A 53 2.74 -8.08 8.84
C PHE A 53 1.66 -7.43 9.72
N ILE A 54 2.00 -7.18 10.99
CA ILE A 54 1.07 -6.61 11.98
C ILE A 54 0.73 -5.15 11.66
N ILE A 55 1.74 -4.32 11.35
CA ILE A 55 1.52 -2.90 11.04
C ILE A 55 0.68 -2.72 9.77
N GLN A 56 0.85 -3.58 8.76
CA GLN A 56 0.03 -3.57 7.55
C GLN A 56 -1.46 -3.79 7.87
N ILE A 57 -1.77 -4.65 8.83
CA ILE A 57 -3.16 -4.92 9.24
C ILE A 57 -3.69 -3.77 10.09
N ILE A 58 -2.96 -3.34 11.12
CA ILE A 58 -3.47 -2.34 12.09
C ILE A 58 -3.58 -0.95 11.46
N VAL A 59 -2.51 -0.49 10.79
CA VAL A 59 -2.42 0.90 10.31
C VAL A 59 -3.07 1.04 8.94
N TYR A 60 -2.67 0.23 7.96
CA TYR A 60 -3.18 0.38 6.60
C TYR A 60 -4.60 -0.17 6.45
N ALA A 61 -4.80 -1.47 6.67
CA ALA A 61 -6.12 -2.08 6.51
C ALA A 61 -7.13 -1.65 7.59
N GLY A 62 -6.65 -1.40 8.81
CA GLY A 62 -7.47 -0.96 9.94
C GLY A 62 -7.75 0.54 9.90
N ALA A 63 -6.79 1.35 10.35
CA ALA A 63 -7.03 2.78 10.58
C ALA A 63 -7.27 3.58 9.29
N ILE A 64 -6.33 3.50 8.33
CA ILE A 64 -6.35 4.34 7.13
C ILE A 64 -7.52 3.97 6.24
N MET A 65 -7.69 2.69 5.89
CA MET A 65 -8.78 2.28 5.00
C MET A 65 -10.17 2.51 5.59
N VAL A 66 -10.37 2.32 6.90
CA VAL A 66 -11.67 2.63 7.53
C VAL A 66 -11.95 4.12 7.52
N LEU A 67 -10.95 4.98 7.76
CA LEU A 67 -11.09 6.43 7.62
C LEU A 67 -11.51 6.80 6.19
N PHE A 68 -10.87 6.22 5.17
CA PHE A 68 -11.23 6.45 3.77
C PHE A 68 -12.65 5.98 3.45
N LEU A 69 -13.05 4.81 3.93
CA LEU A 69 -14.42 4.30 3.76
C LEU A 69 -15.45 5.26 4.38
N TYR A 70 -15.18 5.75 5.59
CA TYR A 70 -16.03 6.72 6.26
C TYR A 70 -16.15 8.03 5.45
N ILE A 71 -15.01 8.56 5.00
CA ILE A 71 -14.96 9.80 4.19
C ILE A 71 -15.71 9.62 2.87
N LEU A 72 -15.48 8.52 2.15
CA LEU A 72 -16.16 8.26 0.88
C LEU A 72 -17.68 8.11 1.05
N MET A 73 -18.10 7.45 2.14
CA MET A 73 -19.52 7.30 2.44
C MET A 73 -20.17 8.65 2.77
N MET A 74 -19.49 9.50 3.56
CA MET A 74 -19.95 10.85 3.89
C MET A 74 -20.04 11.77 2.66
N LEU A 75 -19.08 11.67 1.73
CA LEU A 75 -19.05 12.48 0.52
C LEU A 75 -20.07 12.04 -0.56
N ASN A 76 -20.81 10.96 -0.34
CA ASN A 76 -21.81 10.38 -1.25
C ASN A 76 -21.46 10.61 -2.74
N LEU A 77 -20.37 9.99 -3.20
CA LEU A 77 -19.84 10.11 -4.56
C LEU A 77 -20.78 9.54 -5.66
N ASN A 78 -22.06 9.33 -5.37
CA ASN A 78 -23.04 8.71 -6.26
C ASN A 78 -23.52 9.63 -7.42
N LYS A 79 -22.90 10.80 -7.61
CA LYS A 79 -23.07 11.64 -8.80
C LYS A 79 -21.83 11.50 -9.68
N ILE A 80 -21.79 10.40 -10.43
CA ILE A 80 -20.90 10.30 -11.58
C ILE A 80 -21.55 11.17 -12.65
N ASP A 81 -21.12 12.42 -12.74
CA ASP A 81 -21.27 13.18 -13.97
C ASP A 81 -20.63 12.34 -15.08
N ASP A 82 -21.44 12.03 -16.09
CA ASP A 82 -21.02 11.45 -17.38
C ASP A 82 -20.13 12.46 -18.12
N VAL A 83 -18.95 12.76 -17.55
CA VAL A 83 -17.90 13.43 -18.28
C VAL A 83 -17.38 12.36 -19.24
N LYS A 84 -17.93 12.38 -20.46
CA LYS A 84 -17.46 11.62 -21.63
C LYS A 84 -15.94 11.74 -21.74
N LYS A 85 -15.20 10.89 -21.02
CA LYS A 85 -13.74 10.87 -21.03
C LYS A 85 -13.32 10.24 -22.34
N HIS A 86 -13.05 11.13 -23.28
CA HIS A 86 -12.39 10.94 -24.57
C HIS A 86 -11.41 9.76 -24.53
N ASN A 87 -11.62 8.77 -25.42
CA ASN A 87 -10.85 7.52 -25.49
C ASN A 87 -9.32 7.74 -25.56
N ALA A 88 -8.86 8.91 -26.02
CA ALA A 88 -7.43 9.23 -26.08
C ALA A 88 -6.74 9.19 -24.71
N ASN A 89 -7.41 9.59 -23.62
CA ASN A 89 -6.80 9.52 -22.28
C ASN A 89 -6.60 8.07 -21.80
N LYS A 90 -7.42 7.12 -22.27
CA LYS A 90 -7.20 5.69 -21.98
C LYS A 90 -5.98 5.16 -22.73
N PHE A 91 -5.80 5.55 -24.00
CA PHE A 91 -4.64 5.14 -24.79
C PHE A 91 -3.32 5.68 -24.20
N ILE A 92 -3.30 6.94 -23.77
CA ILE A 92 -2.13 7.52 -23.10
C ILE A 92 -1.82 6.78 -21.79
N GLY A 93 -2.85 6.47 -21.00
CA GLY A 93 -2.71 5.70 -19.77
C GLY A 93 -2.11 4.31 -20.02
N VAL A 94 -2.65 3.57 -20.98
CA VAL A 94 -2.14 2.23 -21.35
C VAL A 94 -0.71 2.30 -21.87
N PHE A 95 -0.39 3.28 -22.71
CA PHE A 95 0.96 3.44 -23.25
C PHE A 95 1.97 3.79 -22.16
N ALA A 96 1.61 4.68 -21.22
CA ALA A 96 2.45 5.01 -20.07
C ALA A 96 2.67 3.80 -19.15
N THR A 97 1.62 3.02 -18.85
CA THR A 97 1.75 1.78 -18.06
C THR A 97 2.63 0.76 -18.77
N CYS A 98 2.51 0.62 -20.09
CA CYS A 98 3.31 -0.30 -20.89
C CYS A 98 4.80 0.08 -20.87
N ILE A 99 5.12 1.37 -21.06
CA ILE A 99 6.50 1.87 -20.97
C ILE A 99 7.09 1.62 -19.58
N LEU A 100 6.34 1.96 -18.52
CA LEU A 100 6.80 1.74 -17.15
C LEU A 100 7.07 0.24 -16.91
N PHE A 101 6.15 -0.63 -17.34
CA PHE A 101 6.29 -2.07 -17.18
C PHE A 101 7.52 -2.63 -17.94
N LEU A 102 7.76 -2.18 -19.17
CA LEU A 102 8.96 -2.54 -19.94
C LEU A 102 10.24 -2.02 -19.27
N GLY A 103 10.23 -0.80 -18.76
CA GLY A 103 11.35 -0.22 -18.01
C GLY A 103 11.68 -1.03 -16.76
N LEU A 104 10.66 -1.48 -16.04
CA LEU A 104 10.80 -2.29 -14.83
C LEU A 104 11.34 -3.69 -15.14
N LEU A 105 10.88 -4.31 -16.24
CA LEU A 105 11.43 -5.58 -16.74
C LEU A 105 12.88 -5.45 -17.20
N GLY A 106 13.23 -4.34 -17.87
CA GLY A 106 14.60 -4.03 -18.29
C GLY A 106 15.54 -3.87 -17.09
N ALA A 107 15.12 -3.11 -16.08
CA ALA A 107 15.86 -2.97 -14.83
C ALA A 107 16.02 -4.32 -14.11
N TYR A 108 14.96 -5.12 -14.02
CA TYR A 108 15.00 -6.43 -13.39
C TYR A 108 15.98 -7.40 -14.09
N LYS A 109 15.98 -7.45 -15.43
CA LYS A 109 16.95 -8.24 -16.19
C LYS A 109 18.38 -7.71 -16.02
N GLY A 110 18.57 -6.40 -15.97
CA GLY A 110 19.87 -5.78 -15.71
C GLY A 110 20.43 -6.11 -14.32
N LEU A 111 19.57 -6.27 -13.32
CA LEU A 111 19.92 -6.68 -11.96
C LEU A 111 20.16 -8.19 -11.81
N SER A 112 19.53 -9.01 -12.66
CA SER A 112 19.62 -10.49 -12.59
C SER A 112 21.01 -11.05 -12.90
N GLY A 113 21.95 -10.23 -13.36
CA GLY A 113 23.37 -10.59 -13.54
C GLY A 113 24.18 -10.58 -12.24
N ASN A 114 23.69 -9.92 -11.18
CA ASN A 114 24.33 -9.95 -9.87
C ASN A 114 23.78 -11.12 -9.05
N THR A 115 24.70 -11.94 -8.55
CA THR A 115 24.47 -13.11 -7.71
C THR A 115 23.36 -12.88 -6.69
N VAL A 116 22.27 -13.66 -6.81
CA VAL A 116 21.21 -13.72 -5.80
C VAL A 116 21.85 -14.11 -4.48
N ALA A 117 21.88 -13.19 -3.51
CA ALA A 117 22.41 -13.45 -2.18
C ALA A 117 21.65 -14.64 -1.57
N THR A 118 22.33 -15.79 -1.46
CA THR A 118 21.79 -17.07 -1.00
C THR A 118 21.51 -17.15 0.49
N SER A 119 21.62 -16.04 1.21
CA SER A 119 21.40 -15.97 2.65
C SER A 119 20.55 -14.75 2.98
N ALA A 120 19.23 -14.90 2.83
CA ALA A 120 18.28 -13.99 3.42
C ALA A 120 18.39 -14.12 4.94
N ASP A 121 18.99 -13.11 5.59
CA ASP A 121 19.15 -13.07 7.03
C ASP A 121 17.75 -12.94 7.68
N THR A 122 17.23 -14.05 8.20
CA THR A 122 15.88 -14.16 8.78
C THR A 122 15.67 -13.28 10.00
N THR A 123 16.73 -12.64 10.50
CA THR A 123 16.73 -11.80 11.70
C THR A 123 16.22 -10.37 11.44
N VAL A 124 16.22 -9.93 10.18
CA VAL A 124 15.92 -8.54 9.79
C VAL A 124 14.44 -8.16 10.00
N GLY A 125 13.53 -9.15 9.98
CA GLY A 125 12.08 -8.92 10.11
C GLY A 125 11.54 -8.87 11.56
N LEU A 126 12.40 -9.07 12.56
CA LEU A 126 12.00 -9.14 13.97
C LEU A 126 11.81 -7.76 14.60
N THR A 127 10.72 -7.59 15.37
CA THR A 127 10.39 -6.36 16.11
C THR A 127 11.54 -5.88 17.00
N LYS A 128 12.28 -6.82 17.61
CA LYS A 128 13.44 -6.50 18.47
C LYS A 128 14.57 -5.82 17.69
N ASN A 129 14.86 -6.30 16.48
CA ASN A 129 15.93 -5.74 15.67
C ASN A 129 15.55 -4.36 15.15
N LEU A 130 14.29 -4.21 14.72
CA LEU A 130 13.75 -2.94 14.26
C LEU A 130 13.76 -1.86 15.36
N GLY A 131 13.39 -2.23 16.59
CA GLY A 131 13.47 -1.33 17.74
C GLY A 131 14.90 -0.87 18.02
N LYS A 132 15.89 -1.77 17.96
CA LYS A 132 17.31 -1.38 18.12
C LYS A 132 17.75 -0.40 17.04
N LEU A 133 17.36 -0.63 15.80
CA LEU A 133 17.72 0.20 14.65
C LEU A 133 17.12 1.60 14.78
N LEU A 134 15.83 1.70 15.15
CA LEU A 134 15.11 2.97 15.35
C LEU A 134 15.72 3.82 16.47
N PHE A 135 16.17 3.20 17.56
CA PHE A 135 16.69 3.91 18.72
C PHE A 135 18.22 4.05 18.78
N ASN A 136 18.98 3.48 17.83
CA ASN A 136 20.43 3.69 17.75
C ASN A 136 20.84 4.42 16.47
N GLU A 137 20.47 3.89 15.31
CA GLU A 137 20.93 4.40 14.02
C GLU A 137 19.96 5.41 13.41
N TYR A 138 18.64 5.15 13.53
CA TYR A 138 17.57 5.97 12.95
C TYR A 138 16.85 6.85 13.98
N VAL A 139 17.57 7.33 15.00
CA VAL A 139 17.00 8.19 16.05
C VAL A 139 16.46 9.49 15.46
N LEU A 140 17.22 10.13 14.56
CA LEU A 140 16.81 11.39 13.94
C LEU A 140 15.52 11.24 13.10
N PRO A 141 15.40 10.27 12.16
CA PRO A 141 14.13 10.02 11.46
C PRO A 141 12.96 9.68 12.38
N PHE A 142 13.22 8.95 13.47
CA PHE A 142 12.18 8.62 14.45
C PHE A 142 11.63 9.88 15.14
N GLU A 143 12.50 10.82 15.51
CA GLU A 143 12.09 12.10 16.09
C GLU A 143 11.29 12.94 15.09
N PHE A 144 11.73 13.03 13.83
CA PHE A 144 10.97 13.71 12.78
C PHE A 144 9.60 13.08 12.53
N ALA A 145 9.48 11.75 12.59
CA ALA A 145 8.20 11.07 12.48
C ALA A 145 7.26 11.43 13.65
N SER A 146 7.80 11.59 14.88
CA SER A 146 6.99 12.00 16.04
C SER A 146 6.43 13.42 15.87
N ILE A 147 7.24 14.35 15.36
CA ILE A 147 6.83 15.73 15.05
C ILE A 147 5.81 15.73 13.91
N LEU A 148 5.98 14.88 12.90
CA LEU A 148 5.03 14.75 11.79
C LEU A 148 3.66 14.25 12.26
N ILE A 149 3.61 13.28 13.17
CA ILE A 149 2.36 12.80 13.77
C ILE A 149 1.70 13.91 14.61
N LEU A 150 2.48 14.62 15.43
CA LEU A 150 2.00 15.76 16.19
C LEU A 150 1.38 16.83 15.28
N ALA A 151 2.10 17.22 14.23
CA ALA A 151 1.64 18.19 13.24
C ALA A 151 0.37 17.72 12.52
N GLY A 152 0.29 16.43 12.18
CA GLY A 152 -0.90 15.81 11.57
C GLY A 152 -2.12 15.88 12.48
N ILE A 153 -1.96 15.59 13.77
CA ILE A 153 -3.06 15.68 14.76
C ILE A 153 -3.51 17.14 14.94
N VAL A 154 -2.57 18.07 15.15
CA VAL A 154 -2.90 19.49 15.31
C VAL A 154 -3.59 20.03 14.06
N GLY A 155 -3.09 19.69 12.87
CA GLY A 155 -3.67 20.08 11.59
C GLY A 155 -5.09 19.55 11.41
N ALA A 156 -5.32 18.26 11.68
CA ALA A 156 -6.64 17.65 11.58
C ALA A 156 -7.65 18.29 12.55
N VAL A 157 -7.24 18.59 13.79
CA VAL A 157 -8.10 19.25 14.79
C VAL A 157 -8.43 20.68 14.37
N LEU A 158 -7.45 21.45 13.89
CA LEU A 158 -7.67 22.84 13.49
C LEU A 158 -8.61 22.94 12.28
N VAL A 159 -8.47 22.04 11.30
CA VAL A 159 -9.39 21.97 10.14
C VAL A 159 -10.79 21.48 10.54
N GLY A 160 -10.88 20.55 11.50
CA GLY A 160 -12.15 20.02 11.99
C GLY A 160 -12.90 20.96 12.94
N LYS A 161 -12.22 21.97 13.49
CA LYS A 161 -12.82 22.95 14.39
C LYS A 161 -13.72 23.89 13.57
N ARG A 162 -15.03 23.84 13.79
CA ARG A 162 -15.96 24.84 13.28
C ARG A 162 -15.83 26.10 14.13
N ASP A 163 -15.50 27.22 13.51
CA ASP A 163 -15.66 28.54 14.13
C ASP A 163 -17.14 28.69 14.51
N LEU A 164 -17.39 28.88 15.80
CA LEU A 164 -18.70 29.29 16.32
C LEU A 164 -18.83 30.81 16.19
#